data_AF-A0A368P1Y0-F1
#
_entry.id   AF-A0A368P1Y0-F1
#
_cell.length_a   1.000
_cell.length_b   1.000
_cell.length_c   1.000
_cell.angle_alpha   90.00
_cell.angle_beta   90.00
_cell.angle_gamma   90.00
#
_symmetry.space_group_name_H-M   'P 1'
#
loop_
_entity.id
_entity.type
_entity.pdbx_description
1 polymer ?
#
loop_
_entity_poly.entity_id
_entity_poly.type
_entity_poly.pdbx_seq_one_letter_code
_entity_poly.pdbx_strand_id
1 'polypeptide(L)'
;MNKENVLLVLWIIFGFIFISGIDSILYFVTYLIYFAKSELGLSYGIMKYSMPIITLILYVLTTFLIFKRIKQQSNSNGIYLTKFPKKTFIGLALLALILNPITNKLSGLYAEHYTPIENIEYSDLLQVYGWMTMGIGFSRWFVLIILTILFLKKLNLIENKN
;
A
#
# COMPACT_ATOMS: atom_id res chain seq x y z
N MET A 1 -14.59 27.59 14.38
CA MET A 1 -13.36 27.11 13.70
C MET A 1 -13.24 27.85 12.37
N ASN A 2 -12.09 28.47 12.04
CA ASN A 2 -11.93 29.18 10.77
C ASN A 2 -11.90 28.20 9.59
N LYS A 3 -12.38 28.61 8.40
CA LYS A 3 -12.45 27.79 7.19
C LYS A 3 -11.10 27.19 6.81
N GLU A 4 -10.02 27.94 6.99
CA GLU A 4 -8.64 27.50 6.74
C GLU A 4 -8.23 26.35 7.66
N ASN A 5 -8.54 26.46 8.96
CA ASN A 5 -8.25 25.38 9.92
C ASN A 5 -9.03 24.11 9.59
N VAL A 6 -10.29 24.25 9.15
CA VAL A 6 -11.11 23.10 8.69
C VAL A 6 -10.47 22.44 7.46
N LEU A 7 -10.04 23.22 6.48
CA LEU A 7 -9.41 22.72 5.26
C LEU A 7 -8.09 22.02 5.55
N LEU A 8 -7.27 22.58 6.44
CA LEU A 8 -6.00 21.99 6.85
C LEU A 8 -6.24 20.60 7.47
N VAL A 9 -7.18 20.49 8.41
CA VAL A 9 -7.56 19.19 9.01
C VAL A 9 -8.04 18.21 7.95
N LEU A 10 -8.89 18.64 7.02
CA LEU A 10 -9.37 17.79 5.92
C LEU A 10 -8.23 17.27 5.04
N TRP A 11 -7.21 18.09 4.76
CA TRP A 11 -6.05 17.66 3.98
C TRP A 11 -5.17 16.65 4.71
N ILE A 12 -5.01 16.80 6.03
CA ILE A 12 -4.33 15.80 6.86
C ILE A 12 -5.09 14.46 6.79
N ILE A 13 -6.41 14.48 7.02
CA ILE A 13 -7.24 13.26 6.93
C ILE A 13 -7.18 12.66 5.53
N PHE A 14 -7.21 13.49 4.47
CA PHE A 14 -7.05 13.01 3.10
C PHE A 14 -5.71 12.30 2.89
N GLY A 15 -4.61 12.80 3.45
CA GLY A 15 -3.31 12.12 3.42
C GLY A 15 -3.36 10.71 4.02
N PHE A 16 -3.98 10.57 5.20
CA PHE A 16 -4.17 9.26 5.85
C PHE A 16 -5.03 8.30 5.01
N ILE A 17 -6.16 8.78 4.48
CA ILE A 17 -7.04 7.97 3.63
C ILE A 17 -6.34 7.61 2.32
N PHE A 18 -5.56 8.52 1.76
CA PHE A 18 -4.83 8.27 0.52
C PHE A 18 -3.83 7.13 0.68
N ILE A 19 -3.02 7.18 1.74
CA ILE A 19 -2.06 6.12 2.07
C ILE A 19 -2.82 4.81 2.33
N SER A 20 -3.87 4.84 3.15
CA SER A 20 -4.65 3.65 3.50
C SER A 20 -5.33 3.01 2.28
N GLY A 21 -5.85 3.81 1.35
CA GLY A 21 -6.48 3.32 0.12
C GLY A 21 -5.49 2.61 -0.79
N ILE A 22 -4.32 3.22 -1.03
CA ILE A 22 -3.25 2.59 -1.84
C ILE A 22 -2.75 1.32 -1.16
N ASP A 23 -2.53 1.38 0.15
CA ASP A 23 -2.07 0.25 0.94
C ASP A 23 -3.03 -0.94 0.86
N SER A 24 -4.34 -0.68 0.93
CA SER A 24 -5.38 -1.71 0.81
C SER A 24 -5.41 -2.34 -0.58
N ILE A 25 -5.17 -1.57 -1.65
CA ILE A 25 -5.04 -2.09 -3.02
C ILE A 25 -3.80 -2.99 -3.12
N LEU A 26 -2.65 -2.52 -2.63
CA LEU A 26 -1.40 -3.29 -2.68
C LEU A 26 -1.49 -4.58 -1.86
N TYR A 27 -2.14 -4.52 -0.70
CA TYR A 27 -2.43 -5.66 0.13
C TYR A 27 -3.27 -6.69 -0.64
N PHE A 28 -4.40 -6.26 -1.22
CA PHE A 28 -5.25 -7.14 -2.02
C PHE A 28 -4.52 -7.76 -3.22
N VAL A 29 -3.76 -6.96 -3.98
CA VAL A 29 -2.98 -7.43 -5.14
C VAL A 29 -1.92 -8.45 -4.72
N THR A 30 -1.27 -8.25 -3.57
CA THR A 30 -0.29 -9.20 -3.03
C THR A 30 -0.94 -10.57 -2.78
N TYR A 31 -2.11 -10.58 -2.16
CA TYR A 31 -2.83 -11.82 -1.88
C TYR A 31 -3.33 -12.49 -3.17
N LEU A 32 -3.79 -11.72 -4.16
CA LEU A 32 -4.14 -12.28 -5.47
C LEU A 32 -2.95 -12.95 -6.15
N ILE A 33 -1.75 -12.37 -6.06
CA ILE A 33 -0.54 -12.99 -6.61
C ILE A 33 -0.19 -14.27 -5.84
N TYR A 34 -0.33 -14.26 -4.52
CA TYR A 34 -0.14 -15.46 -3.70
C TYR A 34 -1.10 -16.58 -4.12
N PHE A 35 -2.40 -16.29 -4.23
CA PHE A 35 -3.39 -17.29 -4.67
C PHE A 35 -3.07 -17.79 -6.07
N ALA A 36 -2.78 -16.90 -7.03
CA ALA A 36 -2.43 -17.31 -8.38
C ALA A 36 -1.19 -18.23 -8.42
N LYS A 37 -0.17 -17.95 -7.61
CA LYS A 37 1.01 -18.81 -7.51
C LYS A 37 0.71 -20.18 -6.91
N SER A 38 -0.17 -20.21 -5.91
CA SER A 38 -0.60 -21.44 -5.26
C SER A 38 -1.45 -22.29 -6.21
N GLU A 39 -2.39 -21.70 -6.94
CA GLU A 39 -3.15 -22.40 -8.01
C GLU A 39 -2.24 -22.97 -9.13
N LEU A 40 -1.11 -22.31 -9.40
CA LEU A 40 -0.11 -22.80 -10.36
C LEU A 40 0.78 -23.93 -9.80
N GLY A 41 0.55 -24.39 -8.57
CA GLY A 41 1.28 -25.47 -7.94
C GLY A 41 2.75 -25.13 -7.60
N LEU A 42 3.07 -23.84 -7.42
CA LEU A 42 4.42 -23.46 -6.98
C LEU A 42 4.69 -23.97 -5.57
N SER A 43 5.91 -24.39 -5.29
CA SER A 43 6.23 -24.87 -3.94
C SER A 43 6.23 -23.74 -2.90
N TYR A 44 5.80 -24.06 -1.68
CA TYR A 44 5.83 -23.13 -0.55
C TYR A 44 7.24 -22.58 -0.27
N GLY A 45 8.28 -23.38 -0.52
CA GLY A 45 9.68 -22.91 -0.43
C GLY A 45 10.00 -21.76 -1.38
N ILE A 46 9.51 -21.80 -2.62
CA ILE A 46 9.66 -20.70 -3.58
C ILE A 46 8.80 -19.51 -3.18
N MET A 47 7.55 -19.76 -2.75
CA MET A 47 6.63 -18.68 -2.33
C MET A 47 7.13 -17.92 -1.12
N LYS A 48 7.70 -18.61 -0.13
CA LYS A 48 8.28 -18.05 1.10
C LYS A 48 9.22 -16.88 0.84
N TYR A 49 10.11 -17.00 -0.15
CA TYR A 49 11.08 -15.95 -0.48
C TYR A 49 10.60 -15.02 -1.58
N SER A 50 9.84 -15.52 -2.56
CA SER A 50 9.40 -14.70 -3.68
C SER A 50 8.27 -13.73 -3.31
N MET A 51 7.40 -14.06 -2.36
CA MET A 51 6.30 -13.16 -1.95
C MET A 51 6.80 -11.86 -1.31
N PRO A 52 7.71 -11.87 -0.32
CA PRO A 52 8.30 -10.64 0.22
C PRO A 52 8.96 -9.77 -0.86
N ILE A 53 9.70 -10.37 -1.79
CA ILE A 53 10.37 -9.64 -2.88
C ILE A 53 9.35 -8.97 -3.80
N ILE A 54 8.31 -9.69 -4.20
CA ILE A 54 7.23 -9.12 -5.03
C ILE A 54 6.54 -7.98 -4.29
N THR A 55 6.25 -8.15 -2.99
CA THR A 55 5.63 -7.07 -2.21
C THR A 55 6.49 -5.81 -2.22
N LEU A 56 7.79 -5.94 -1.97
CA LEU A 56 8.70 -4.80 -1.98
C LEU A 56 8.71 -4.11 -3.35
N ILE A 57 8.79 -4.87 -4.45
CA ILE A 57 8.75 -4.35 -5.81
C ILE A 57 7.45 -3.58 -6.06
N LEU A 58 6.29 -4.14 -5.69
CA LEU A 58 4.98 -3.49 -5.87
C LEU A 58 4.88 -2.16 -5.11
N TYR A 59 5.35 -2.13 -3.86
CA TYR A 59 5.33 -0.91 -3.04
C TYR A 59 6.29 0.16 -3.60
N VAL A 60 7.50 -0.22 -3.99
CA VAL A 60 8.48 0.71 -4.58
C VAL A 60 7.98 1.25 -5.92
N LEU A 61 7.46 0.39 -6.80
CA LEU A 61 6.93 0.80 -8.11
C LEU A 61 5.74 1.75 -7.95
N THR A 62 4.78 1.40 -7.10
CA THR A 62 3.61 2.26 -6.85
C THR A 62 4.01 3.62 -6.30
N THR A 63 4.94 3.63 -5.35
CA THR A 63 5.49 4.88 -4.79
C THR A 63 6.17 5.71 -5.86
N PHE A 64 7.01 5.08 -6.69
CA PHE A 64 7.71 5.75 -7.79
C PHE A 64 6.73 6.36 -8.81
N LEU A 65 5.69 5.63 -9.19
CA LEU A 65 4.66 6.10 -10.11
C LEU A 65 3.89 7.31 -9.55
N ILE A 66 3.49 7.25 -8.27
CA ILE A 66 2.83 8.36 -7.59
C ILE A 66 3.76 9.58 -7.53
N PHE A 67 5.01 9.38 -7.13
CA PHE A 67 5.99 10.46 -7.02
C PHE A 67 6.26 11.13 -8.38
N LYS A 68 6.44 10.32 -9.43
CA LYS A 68 6.61 10.81 -10.81
C LYS A 68 5.43 11.66 -11.26
N ARG A 69 4.20 11.20 -10.97
CA ARG A 69 2.97 11.93 -11.32
C ARG A 69 2.86 13.27 -10.58
N ILE A 70 3.18 13.30 -9.29
CA ILE A 70 3.18 14.54 -8.50
C ILE A 70 4.19 15.54 -9.05
N LYS A 71 5.42 15.09 -9.40
CA LYS A 71 6.46 15.96 -9.97
C LYS A 71 6.06 16.59 -11.31
N GLN A 72 5.30 15.88 -12.14
CA GLN A 72 4.79 16.41 -13.41
C GLN A 72 3.72 17.50 -13.21
N GLN A 73 2.92 17.41 -12.14
CA GLN A 73 1.84 18.35 -11.86
C GLN A 73 2.27 19.54 -11.00
N SER A 74 3.40 19.46 -10.28
CA SER A 74 3.84 20.53 -9.37
C SER A 74 4.35 21.82 -10.05
N ASN A 75 4.37 21.89 -11.39
CA ASN A 75 4.75 23.11 -12.13
C ASN A 75 3.62 24.17 -12.18
N SER A 76 2.42 23.86 -11.68
CA SER A 76 1.37 24.86 -11.52
C SER A 76 1.52 25.58 -10.16
N ASN A 77 2.04 26.80 -10.18
CA ASN A 77 1.97 27.72 -9.05
C ASN A 77 0.50 28.05 -8.76
N GLY A 78 -0.02 27.68 -7.58
CA GLY A 78 -1.34 28.16 -7.17
C GLY A 78 -2.01 27.39 -6.02
N ILE A 79 -1.89 27.96 -4.82
CA ILE A 79 -2.80 27.84 -3.66
C ILE A 79 -3.25 26.41 -3.29
N TYR A 80 -2.33 25.69 -2.63
CA TYR A 80 -2.70 24.56 -1.76
C TYR A 80 -3.81 25.03 -0.79
N LEU A 81 -4.82 24.18 -0.58
CA LEU A 81 -5.97 24.36 0.33
C LEU A 81 -7.27 24.96 -0.24
N THR A 82 -7.36 25.42 -1.49
CA THR A 82 -8.61 26.08 -1.97
C THR A 82 -9.74 25.13 -2.38
N LYS A 83 -9.43 24.01 -3.03
CA LYS A 83 -10.43 23.02 -3.50
C LYS A 83 -10.07 21.62 -3.01
N PHE A 84 -10.89 21.09 -2.12
CA PHE A 84 -10.72 19.73 -1.59
C PHE A 84 -11.24 18.67 -2.57
N PRO A 85 -10.45 17.63 -2.91
CA PRO A 85 -10.83 16.60 -3.88
C PRO A 85 -11.80 15.56 -3.28
N LYS A 86 -13.05 15.98 -3.03
CA LYS A 86 -14.10 15.16 -2.37
C LYS A 86 -14.30 13.79 -3.02
N LYS A 87 -14.36 13.72 -4.35
CA LYS A 87 -14.60 12.46 -5.08
C LYS A 87 -13.47 11.46 -4.86
N THR A 88 -12.22 11.91 -4.94
CA THR A 88 -11.03 11.07 -4.70
C THR A 88 -10.97 10.60 -3.26
N PHE A 89 -11.27 11.49 -2.30
CA PHE A 89 -11.34 11.15 -0.88
C PHE A 89 -12.34 10.02 -0.61
N ILE A 90 -13.58 10.17 -1.10
CA ILE A 90 -14.65 9.17 -0.90
C ILE A 90 -14.28 7.85 -1.57
N GLY A 91 -13.77 7.89 -2.81
CA GLY A 91 -13.38 6.68 -3.53
C GLY A 91 -12.28 5.90 -2.81
N LEU A 92 -11.23 6.57 -2.32
CA LEU A 92 -10.15 5.92 -1.59
C LEU A 92 -10.60 5.42 -0.21
N ALA A 93 -11.47 6.15 0.48
CA ALA A 93 -12.05 5.70 1.74
C ALA A 93 -12.86 4.42 1.57
N LEU A 94 -13.73 4.37 0.54
CA LEU A 94 -14.52 3.18 0.23
C LEU A 94 -13.62 1.99 -0.14
N LEU A 95 -12.59 2.21 -0.96
CA LEU A 95 -11.63 1.16 -1.31
C LEU A 95 -10.92 0.60 -0.07
N ALA A 96 -10.46 1.47 0.83
CA ALA A 96 -9.80 1.03 2.06
C ALA A 96 -10.73 0.23 2.97
N LEU A 97 -11.98 0.66 3.10
CA LEU A 97 -12.99 -0.01 3.93
C LEU A 97 -13.45 -1.35 3.36
N ILE A 98 -13.50 -1.49 2.04
CA ILE A 98 -14.02 -2.68 1.37
C ILE A 98 -12.92 -3.73 1.12
N LEU A 99 -11.76 -3.30 0.62
CA LEU A 99 -10.72 -4.24 0.17
C LEU A 99 -10.09 -5.02 1.33
N ASN A 100 -9.87 -4.39 2.49
CA ASN A 100 -9.22 -5.08 3.61
C ASN A 100 -10.08 -6.25 4.16
N PRO A 101 -11.38 -6.06 4.50
CA PRO A 101 -12.24 -7.18 4.89
C PRO A 101 -12.36 -8.26 3.81
N ILE A 102 -12.48 -7.86 2.54
CA ILE A 102 -12.55 -8.81 1.42
C ILE A 102 -11.26 -9.65 1.34
N THR A 103 -10.09 -9.01 1.40
CA THR A 103 -8.80 -9.71 1.33
C THR A 103 -8.66 -10.71 2.47
N ASN A 104 -9.00 -10.31 3.70
CA ASN A 104 -8.95 -11.18 4.87
C ASN A 104 -9.92 -12.36 4.74
N LYS A 105 -11.15 -12.11 4.27
CA LYS A 105 -12.14 -13.17 4.07
C LYS A 105 -11.72 -14.15 2.98
N LEU A 106 -11.20 -13.66 1.86
CA LEU A 106 -10.69 -14.50 0.78
C LEU A 106 -9.48 -15.33 1.22
N SER A 107 -8.57 -14.75 2.00
CA SER A 107 -7.45 -15.49 2.59
C SER A 107 -7.89 -16.62 3.49
N GLY A 108 -8.90 -16.39 4.34
CA GLY A 108 -9.47 -17.44 5.19
C GLY A 108 -10.08 -18.58 4.35
N LEU A 109 -10.92 -18.23 3.37
CA LEU A 109 -11.53 -19.22 2.47
C LEU A 109 -10.48 -20.02 1.69
N TYR A 110 -9.40 -19.37 1.26
CA TYR A 110 -8.31 -20.02 0.54
C TYR A 110 -7.56 -21.02 1.43
N ALA A 111 -7.26 -20.63 2.66
CA ALA A 111 -6.60 -21.50 3.63
C ALA A 111 -7.45 -22.75 3.96
N GLU A 112 -8.76 -22.58 4.11
CA GLU A 112 -9.72 -23.68 4.33
C GLU A 112 -9.79 -24.64 3.13
N HIS A 113 -9.69 -24.13 1.90
CA HIS A 113 -9.76 -24.96 0.70
C HIS A 113 -8.52 -25.85 0.49
N TYR A 114 -7.32 -25.32 0.77
CA TYR A 114 -6.05 -26.01 0.44
C TYR A 114 -5.52 -26.95 1.51
N THR A 115 -5.87 -26.72 2.78
CA THR A 115 -5.39 -27.58 3.88
C THR A 115 -5.80 -29.06 3.78
N PRO A 116 -7.00 -29.42 3.26
CA PRO A 116 -7.39 -30.82 3.07
C PRO A 116 -6.83 -31.46 1.79
N ILE A 117 -6.55 -30.67 0.75
CA ILE A 117 -6.33 -31.18 -0.62
C ILE A 117 -4.88 -31.64 -0.84
N GLU A 118 -3.90 -30.97 -0.26
CA GLU A 118 -2.48 -31.20 -0.58
C GLU A 118 -1.67 -31.92 0.51
N ASN A 119 -2.28 -32.35 1.63
CA ASN A 119 -1.55 -32.89 2.81
C ASN A 119 -0.37 -31.98 3.25
N ILE A 120 -0.49 -30.67 3.01
CA ILE A 120 0.57 -29.71 3.33
C ILE A 120 0.68 -29.62 4.84
N GLU A 121 1.91 -29.62 5.34
CA GLU A 121 2.12 -29.27 6.73
C GLU A 121 1.66 -27.83 6.98
N TYR A 122 0.74 -27.64 7.92
CA TYR A 122 0.28 -26.31 8.36
C TYR A 122 1.45 -25.34 8.66
N SER A 123 2.60 -25.89 9.07
CA SER A 123 3.85 -25.17 9.31
C SER A 123 4.34 -24.39 8.08
N ASP A 124 4.27 -24.97 6.88
CA ASP A 124 4.78 -24.37 5.65
C ASP A 124 3.87 -23.28 5.11
N LEU A 125 2.56 -23.52 5.18
CA LEU A 125 1.56 -22.50 4.86
C LEU A 125 1.72 -21.28 5.80
N LEU A 126 1.84 -21.52 7.11
CA LEU A 126 2.02 -20.46 8.09
C LEU A 126 3.33 -19.69 7.86
N GLN A 127 4.41 -20.37 7.46
CA GLN A 127 5.66 -19.71 7.10
C GLN A 127 5.50 -18.78 5.90
N VAL A 128 4.84 -19.20 4.82
CA VAL A 128 4.62 -18.32 3.66
C VAL A 128 3.78 -17.11 4.05
N TYR A 129 2.70 -17.31 4.80
CA TYR A 129 1.88 -16.22 5.32
C TYR A 129 2.66 -15.25 6.21
N GLY A 130 3.48 -15.77 7.13
CA GLY A 130 4.33 -14.98 8.01
C GLY A 130 5.34 -14.13 7.24
N TRP A 131 6.05 -14.74 6.29
CA TRP A 131 7.03 -14.03 5.44
C TRP A 131 6.35 -13.00 4.55
N MET A 132 5.23 -13.33 3.92
CA MET A 132 4.44 -12.38 3.12
C MET A 132 4.00 -11.18 3.96
N THR A 133 3.44 -11.42 5.15
CA THR A 133 2.96 -10.36 6.04
C THR A 133 4.10 -9.48 6.55
N MET A 134 5.24 -10.09 6.90
CA MET A 134 6.48 -9.37 7.22
C MET A 134 6.93 -8.51 6.02
N GLY A 135 6.93 -9.06 4.81
CA GLY A 135 7.30 -8.35 3.58
C GLY A 135 6.45 -7.11 3.34
N ILE A 136 5.13 -7.23 3.53
CA ILE A 136 4.19 -6.10 3.46
C ILE A 136 4.52 -5.04 4.52
N GLY A 137 4.66 -5.45 5.78
CA GLY A 137 4.99 -4.53 6.88
C GLY A 137 6.32 -3.81 6.68
N PHE A 138 7.37 -4.55 6.31
CA PHE A 138 8.69 -4.00 6.01
C PHE A 138 8.64 -3.01 4.84
N SER A 139 7.95 -3.36 3.76
CA SER A 139 7.82 -2.51 2.57
C SER A 139 7.14 -1.18 2.88
N ARG A 140 6.10 -1.18 3.73
CA ARG A 140 5.43 0.05 4.20
C ARG A 140 6.40 1.00 4.89
N TRP A 141 7.15 0.49 5.87
CA TRP A 141 8.13 1.29 6.62
C TRP A 141 9.26 1.78 5.73
N PHE A 142 9.78 0.91 4.88
CA PHE A 142 10.86 1.24 3.96
C PHE A 142 10.47 2.39 3.01
N VAL A 143 9.28 2.31 2.40
CA VAL A 143 8.75 3.37 1.55
C VAL A 143 8.56 4.67 2.32
N LEU A 144 7.98 4.61 3.53
CA LEU A 144 7.74 5.80 4.36
C LEU A 144 9.06 6.53 4.70
N ILE A 145 10.10 5.78 5.07
CA ILE A 145 11.43 6.32 5.36
C ILE A 145 12.01 7.01 4.11
N ILE A 146 11.97 6.35 2.96
CA ILE A 146 12.47 6.92 1.69
C ILE A 146 11.72 8.22 1.35
N LEU A 147 10.39 8.21 1.41
CA LEU A 147 9.59 9.40 1.12
C LEU A 147 9.92 10.54 2.07
N THR A 148 10.05 10.26 3.36
CA THR A 148 10.42 11.25 4.38
C THR A 148 11.76 11.90 4.06
N ILE A 149 12.78 11.10 3.75
CA ILE A 149 14.11 11.61 3.37
C ILE A 149 14.03 12.48 2.10
N LEU A 150 13.28 12.04 1.08
CA LEU A 150 13.11 12.79 -0.16
C LEU A 150 12.42 14.14 0.08
N PHE A 151 11.37 14.18 0.89
CA PHE A 151 10.64 15.41 1.19
C PHE A 151 11.44 16.37 2.07
N LEU A 152 12.17 15.87 3.08
CA LEU A 152 13.07 16.70 3.90
C LEU A 152 14.20 17.31 3.06
N LYS A 153 14.82 16.53 2.18
CA LYS A 153 15.81 17.07 1.22
C LYS A 153 15.22 18.16 0.33
N LYS A 154 13.99 17.96 -0.15
CA LYS A 154 13.30 18.96 -0.98
C LYS A 154 12.97 20.22 -0.19
N LEU A 155 12.57 20.10 1.07
CA LEU A 155 12.30 21.24 1.96
C LEU A 155 13.56 22.08 2.17
N ASN A 156 14.68 21.46 2.56
CA ASN A 156 15.95 22.17 2.74
C ASN A 156 16.42 22.90 1.46
N LEU A 157 16.17 22.32 0.28
CA LEU A 157 16.48 22.97 -1.01
C LEU A 157 15.61 24.19 -1.31
N ILE A 158 14.39 24.26 -0.76
CA ILE A 158 13.50 25.42 -0.89
C ILE A 158 13.92 26.50 0.11
N GLU A 159 14.22 26.13 1.35
CA GLU A 159 14.68 27.06 2.39
C GLU A 159 16.02 27.72 2.02
N ASN A 160 16.98 26.97 1.45
CA ASN A 160 18.26 27.53 1.01
C ASN A 160 18.16 28.41 -0.27
N LYS A 161 16.99 28.49 -0.92
CA LYS A 161 16.76 29.32 -2.12
C LYS A 161 16.03 30.63 -1.82
N ASN A 162 15.44 30.76 -0.64
CA ASN A 162 14.79 31.97 -0.13
C ASN A 162 15.75 32.74 0.78
#